data_AF-A0A7L0WVS3-F1
#
_entry.id   AF-A0A7L0WVS3-F1
#
_cell.length_a   1.000
_cell.length_b   1.000
_cell.length_c   1.000
_cell.angle_alpha   90.00
_cell.angle_beta   90.00
_cell.angle_gamma   90.00
#
_symmetry.space_group_name_H-M   'P 1'
#
loop_
_entity.id
_entity.type
_entity.pdbx_description
1 polymer ?
#
loop_
_entity_poly.entity_id
_entity_poly.type
_entity_poly.pdbx_seq_one_letter_code
_entity_poly.pdbx_strand_id
1 'polypeptide(L)'
;AADIPCSAFSSEWSNPRIEWKFQQGSSLVLFYYGGELTEPYRNRVQFSRTGIHFPKVTRADTGRYICEVVGDGSQIAKSEVNLIVQGGLPPSPGP
;
A
#
# COMPACT_ATOMS: atom_id res chain seq x y z
N ALA A 1 10.37 -2.81 8.37
CA ALA A 1 9.88 -2.17 7.13
C ALA A 1 9.06 -3.18 6.33
N ALA A 2 8.31 -2.72 5.34
CA ALA A 2 7.70 -3.56 4.33
C ALA A 2 7.65 -2.81 2.99
N ASP A 3 7.91 -3.53 1.91
CA ASP A 3 7.79 -3.05 0.53
C ASP A 3 6.60 -3.74 -0.12
N ILE A 4 5.69 -2.94 -0.68
CA ILE A 4 4.46 -3.43 -1.30
C ILE A 4 4.51 -3.04 -2.79
N PRO A 5 4.75 -4.01 -3.69
CA PRO A 5 4.87 -3.72 -5.11
C PRO A 5 3.50 -3.39 -5.74
N CYS A 6 3.50 -2.48 -6.69
CA CYS A 6 2.41 -2.33 -7.66
C CYS A 6 2.74 -3.12 -8.92
N SER A 7 2.48 -4.42 -8.91
CA SER A 7 2.73 -5.29 -10.08
C SER A 7 1.85 -4.95 -11.28
N ALA A 8 0.80 -4.15 -11.07
CA ALA A 8 -0.02 -3.62 -12.15
C ALA A 8 0.68 -2.52 -12.95
N PHE A 9 1.66 -1.80 -12.39
CA PHE A 9 2.32 -0.70 -13.10
C PHE A 9 3.23 -1.23 -14.22
N SER A 10 3.16 -0.58 -15.39
CA SER A 10 4.08 -0.78 -16.50
C SER A 10 4.73 0.54 -16.92
N SER A 11 6.03 0.50 -17.17
CA SER A 11 6.79 1.65 -17.71
C SER A 11 6.42 2.01 -19.14
N GLU A 12 5.75 1.10 -19.87
CA GLU A 12 5.30 1.32 -21.25
C GLU A 12 4.12 2.29 -21.35
N TRP A 13 3.44 2.58 -20.23
CA TRP A 13 2.30 3.49 -20.23
C TRP A 13 2.73 4.95 -20.15
N SER A 14 2.07 5.78 -20.98
CA SER A 14 2.31 7.23 -21.00
C SER A 14 1.64 7.90 -19.80
N ASN A 15 2.45 8.16 -18.76
CA ASN A 15 2.06 8.88 -17.54
C ASN A 15 0.72 8.43 -16.91
N PRO A 16 0.56 7.13 -16.59
CA PRO A 16 -0.66 6.66 -15.96
C PRO A 16 -0.78 7.23 -14.53
N ARG A 17 -2.01 7.44 -14.07
CA ARG A 17 -2.25 7.77 -12.66
C ARG A 17 -2.27 6.49 -11.84
N ILE A 18 -1.61 6.52 -10.69
CA ILE A 18 -1.60 5.40 -9.73
C ILE A 18 -2.40 5.83 -8.50
N GLU A 19 -3.30 4.95 -8.06
CA GLU A 19 -4.11 5.12 -6.86
C GLU A 19 -3.89 3.94 -5.93
N TRP A 20 -3.81 4.20 -4.62
CA TRP A 20 -3.70 3.14 -3.62
C TRP A 20 -4.88 3.14 -2.66
N LYS A 21 -5.42 1.94 -2.45
CA LYS A 21 -6.46 1.69 -1.46
C LYS A 21 -5.98 0.66 -0.44
N PHE A 22 -6.37 0.87 0.81
CA PHE A 22 -6.16 -0.08 1.90
C PHE A 22 -7.51 -0.64 2.32
N GLN A 23 -7.58 -1.96 2.45
CA GLN A 23 -8.77 -2.66 2.88
C GLN A 23 -8.49 -3.51 4.11
N GLN A 24 -9.33 -3.32 5.14
CA GLN A 24 -9.30 -4.10 6.37
C GLN A 24 -10.74 -4.44 6.76
N GLY A 25 -11.10 -5.73 6.69
CA GLY A 25 -12.49 -6.16 6.79
C GLY A 25 -13.36 -5.53 5.70
N SER A 26 -14.44 -4.87 6.10
CA SER A 26 -15.34 -4.12 5.21
C SER A 26 -14.89 -2.68 4.93
N SER A 27 -13.89 -2.17 5.65
CA SER A 27 -13.40 -0.79 5.45
C SER A 27 -12.48 -0.72 4.24
N LEU A 28 -12.69 0.29 3.39
CA LEU A 28 -11.87 0.59 2.23
C LEU A 28 -11.48 2.07 2.25
N VAL A 29 -10.18 2.35 2.26
CA VAL A 29 -9.63 3.69 2.37
C VAL A 29 -8.78 3.98 1.13
N LEU A 30 -9.14 5.00 0.36
CA LEU A 30 -8.26 5.57 -0.66
C LEU A 30 -7.23 6.44 0.06
N PHE A 31 -5.97 6.00 0.08
CA PHE A 31 -4.92 6.68 0.83
C PHE A 31 -3.81 7.30 -0.02
N TYR A 32 -3.80 7.02 -1.32
CA TYR A 32 -2.97 7.72 -2.30
C TYR A 32 -3.80 8.06 -3.53
N TYR A 33 -3.94 9.35 -3.82
CA TYR A 33 -4.67 9.85 -4.98
C TYR A 33 -4.09 11.19 -5.41
N GLY A 34 -4.01 11.43 -6.72
CA GLY A 34 -3.57 12.72 -7.26
C GLY A 34 -2.14 13.11 -6.89
N GLY A 35 -1.27 12.14 -6.60
CA GLY A 35 0.12 12.40 -6.18
C GLY A 35 0.31 12.56 -4.67
N GLU A 36 -0.76 12.49 -3.88
CA GLU A 36 -0.74 12.84 -2.46
C GLU A 36 -1.13 11.65 -1.59
N LEU A 37 -0.42 11.49 -0.46
CA LEU A 37 -0.81 10.59 0.62
C LEU A 37 -1.76 11.31 1.60
N THR A 38 -2.83 10.62 1.99
CA THR A 38 -3.74 11.09 3.05
C THR A 38 -3.20 10.70 4.43
N GLU A 39 -3.68 11.38 5.48
CA GLU A 39 -3.42 10.93 6.85
C GLU A 39 -4.17 9.62 7.14
N PRO A 40 -3.59 8.67 7.91
CA PRO A 40 -2.30 8.75 8.63
C PRO A 40 -1.07 8.31 7.81
N TYR A 41 -1.20 8.12 6.49
CA TYR A 41 -0.15 7.50 5.65
C TYR A 41 0.95 8.47 5.22
N ARG A 42 0.66 9.78 5.17
CA ARG A 42 1.59 10.84 4.74
C ARG A 42 2.97 10.77 5.38
N ASN A 43 3.03 10.48 6.68
CA ASN A 43 4.30 10.43 7.43
C ASN A 43 4.81 8.99 7.65
N ARG A 44 4.13 7.98 7.08
CA ARG A 44 4.39 6.55 7.32
C ARG A 44 4.76 5.78 6.08
N VAL A 45 4.41 6.31 4.90
CA VAL A 45 4.57 5.65 3.61
C VAL A 45 5.38 6.54 2.68
N GLN A 46 6.28 5.91 1.93
CA GLN A 46 6.96 6.52 0.81
C GLN A 46 6.39 5.92 -0.47
N PHE A 47 6.01 6.78 -1.41
CA PHE A 47 5.46 6.36 -2.69
C PHE A 47 6.55 6.28 -3.77
N SER A 48 6.41 5.31 -4.66
CA SER A 48 7.08 5.24 -5.95
C SER A 48 6.12 4.69 -7.00
N ARG A 49 6.42 4.88 -8.29
CA ARG A 49 5.57 4.32 -9.36
C ARG A 49 5.47 2.80 -9.33
N THR A 50 6.50 2.12 -8.82
CA THR A 50 6.57 0.66 -8.78
C THR A 50 6.01 0.06 -7.48
N GLY A 51 5.65 0.87 -6.50
CA GLY A 51 5.25 0.37 -5.18
C GLY A 51 5.25 1.42 -4.08
N ILE A 52 4.87 1.00 -2.89
CA ILE A 52 4.95 1.80 -1.67
C ILE A 52 5.87 1.14 -0.65
N HIS A 53 6.57 1.97 0.12
CA HIS A 53 7.48 1.52 1.17
C HIS A 53 7.00 2.03 2.53
N PHE A 54 6.84 1.11 3.48
CA PHE A 54 6.63 1.41 4.90
C PHE A 54 7.97 1.24 5.64
N PRO A 55 8.65 2.33 6.06
CA PRO A 55 9.88 2.22 6.85
C PRO A 55 9.63 1.47 8.16
N LYS A 56 8.47 1.70 8.77
CA LYS A 56 8.03 1.03 10.00
C LYS A 56 6.58 0.57 9.90
N VAL A 57 6.41 -0.74 10.05
CA VAL A 57 5.10 -1.40 10.11
C VAL A 57 4.71 -1.73 11.54
N THR A 58 3.42 -1.81 11.77
CA THR A 58 2.74 -2.14 13.02
C THR A 58 1.64 -3.16 12.73
N ARG A 59 1.09 -3.81 13.75
CA ARG A 59 -0.03 -4.75 13.57
C ARG A 59 -1.24 -4.11 12.88
N ALA A 60 -1.46 -2.80 13.07
CA ALA A 60 -2.56 -2.06 12.45
C ALA A 60 -2.44 -1.98 10.91
N ASP A 61 -1.23 -2.14 10.36
CA ASP A 61 -0.99 -2.12 8.92
C ASP A 61 -1.29 -3.48 8.26
N THR A 62 -1.74 -4.49 9.03
CA THR A 62 -2.20 -5.77 8.47
C THR A 62 -3.50 -5.55 7.70
N GLY A 63 -3.49 -5.90 6.42
CA GLY A 63 -4.64 -5.77 5.53
C GLY A 63 -4.25 -5.90 4.07
N ARG A 64 -5.22 -5.61 3.20
CA ARG A 64 -5.07 -5.72 1.75
C ARG A 64 -4.76 -4.36 1.16
N TYR A 65 -3.64 -4.27 0.46
CA TYR A 65 -3.21 -3.09 -0.28
C TYR A 65 -3.49 -3.30 -1.76
N ILE A 66 -4.20 -2.34 -2.35
CA ILE A 66 -4.70 -2.41 -3.71
C ILE A 66 -4.07 -1.27 -4.48
N CYS A 67 -3.28 -1.60 -5.50
CA CYS A 67 -2.78 -0.64 -6.46
C CYS A 67 -3.68 -0.66 -7.70
N GLU A 68 -4.24 0.48 -8.06
CA GLU A 68 -5.00 0.68 -9.29
C GLU A 68 -4.24 1.63 -10.21
N VAL A 69 -4.17 1.25 -11.48
CA VAL A 69 -3.56 2.09 -12.51
C VAL A 69 -4.64 2.58 -13.45
N VAL A 70 -4.68 3.89 -13.65
CA VAL A 70 -5.73 4.60 -14.39
C VAL A 70 -5.11 5.29 -15.60
N GLY A 71 -5.64 4.97 -16.79
CA GLY A 71 -5.30 5.60 -18.07
C GLY A 71 -6.57 6.16 -18.72
N ASP A 72 -6.48 7.34 -19.34
CA ASP A 72 -7.59 7.98 -20.06
C ASP A 72 -8.91 8.05 -19.26
N GLY A 73 -8.80 8.26 -17.94
CA GLY A 73 -9.95 8.37 -17.03
C GLY A 73 -10.56 7.05 -16.56
N SER A 74 -10.02 5.90 -16.96
CA SER A 74 -10.53 4.56 -16.60
C SER A 74 -9.45 3.67 -15.99
N GLN A 75 -9.84 2.73 -15.12
CA GLN A 75 -8.92 1.73 -14.60
C GLN A 75 -8.48 0.81 -15.75
N ILE A 76 -7.17 0.74 -15.98
CA ILE A 76 -6.56 -0.11 -17.01
C ILE A 76 -5.88 -1.35 -16.44
N ALA A 77 -5.48 -1.31 -15.16
CA ALA A 77 -4.90 -2.45 -14.46
C ALA A 77 -5.04 -2.34 -12.93
N LYS A 78 -4.92 -3.48 -12.26
CA LYS A 78 -5.04 -3.60 -10.80
C LYS A 78 -4.17 -4.73 -10.27
N SER A 79 -3.57 -4.52 -9.10
CA SER A 79 -2.85 -5.55 -8.34
C SER A 79 -3.17 -5.44 -6.85
N GLU A 80 -3.11 -6.55 -6.14
CA GLU A 80 -3.45 -6.63 -4.72
C GLU A 80 -2.37 -7.40 -3.96
N VAL A 81 -2.04 -6.92 -2.75
CA VAL A 81 -1.09 -7.56 -1.84
C VAL A 81 -1.70 -7.61 -0.44
N ASN A 82 -1.70 -8.80 0.17
CA ASN A 82 -2.11 -8.96 1.57
C ASN A 82 -0.87 -8.88 2.47
N LEU A 83 -0.75 -7.81 3.24
CA LEU A 83 0.31 -7.65 4.23
C LEU A 83 -0.14 -8.23 5.57
N ILE A 84 0.68 -9.10 6.16
CA ILE A 84 0.49 -9.62 7.51
C ILE A 84 1.69 -9.21 8.37
N VAL A 85 1.45 -8.37 9.37
CA VAL A 85 2.49 -7.94 10.31
C VAL A 85 2.39 -8.78 11.57
N GLN A 86 3.26 -9.78 11.69
CA GLN A 86 3.37 -10.56 12.93
C GLN A 86 4.06 -9.71 14.00
N GLY A 87 3.50 -9.65 15.22
CA GLY A 87 4.21 -9.06 16.34
C GLY A 87 4.84 -10.15 17.18
N GLY A 88 6.14 -10.04 17.47
CA GLY A 88 6.84 -10.97 18.35
C GLY A 88 6.13 -11.14 19.69
N LEU A 89 6.13 -12.36 20.20
CA LEU A 89 5.84 -12.61 21.62
C LEU A 89 6.79 -11.74 22.46
N PRO A 90 6.35 -11.14 23.57
CA PRO A 90 7.31 -10.64 24.56
C PRO A 90 8.21 -11.83 24.94
N PRO A 91 9.55 -11.66 24.98
CA PRO A 91 10.42 -12.72 25.46
C PRO A 91 9.96 -13.10 26.87
N SER A 92 9.65 -14.37 27.07
CA SER A 92 9.32 -14.93 28.37
C SER A 92 10.41 -14.50 29.36
N PRO A 93 10.07 -14.01 30.57
CA PRO A 93 11.06 -13.95 31.63
C PRO A 93 11.54 -15.39 31.84
N GLY A 94 12.83 -15.65 31.61
CA GLY A 94 13.45 -16.94 31.93
C GLY A 94 13.33 -17.22 33.44
N PRO A 95 13.39 -18.51 33.84
CA PRO A 95 13.26 -18.92 35.24
C PRO A 95 14.35 -18.34 36.14
#